data_AF-A0A1I4UUX4-F1
#
_entry.id   AF-A0A1I4UUX4-F1
#
_cell.length_a   1.000
_cell.length_b   1.000
_cell.length_c   1.000
_cell.angle_alpha   90.00
_cell.angle_beta   90.00
_cell.angle_gamma   90.00
#
_symmetry.space_group_name_H-M   'P 1'
#
loop_
_entity.id
_entity.type
_entity.pdbx_description
1 polymer ?
#
loop_
_entity_poly.entity_id
_entity_poly.type
_entity_poly.pdbx_seq_one_letter_code
_entity_poly.pdbx_strand_id
1 'polypeptide(L)'
;MTAEPASPERLSEVLRLCTVLSDRALDALITGGAVPADQAVALAKAARLLQDYDVEWPPLLTHVMHELADKDGRSVPEPAGEASEGVDLHGLTRFFASFRKDKEQQ
;
A
#
# COMPACT_ATOMS: atom_id res chain seq x y z
N MET A 1 -7.84 6.66 27.81
CA MET A 1 -7.91 7.48 26.58
C MET A 1 -8.74 6.70 25.57
N THR A 2 -10.03 7.01 25.44
CA THR A 2 -10.92 6.36 24.47
C THR A 2 -10.58 6.92 23.08
N ALA A 3 -10.08 6.06 22.20
CA ALA A 3 -9.99 6.39 20.79
C ALA A 3 -11.42 6.59 20.28
N GLU A 4 -11.77 7.83 19.96
CA GLU A 4 -13.01 8.15 19.26
C GLU A 4 -12.99 7.40 17.92
N PRO A 5 -14.08 6.72 17.52
CA PRO A 5 -14.11 6.02 16.24
C PRO A 5 -13.78 7.03 15.13
N ALA A 6 -12.79 6.71 14.29
CA ALA A 6 -12.37 7.62 13.23
C ALA A 6 -13.57 7.92 12.33
N SER A 7 -13.98 9.19 12.27
CA SER A 7 -15.07 9.60 11.39
C SER A 7 -14.66 9.37 9.93
N PRO A 8 -15.60 9.05 9.03
CA PRO A 8 -15.29 8.72 7.64
C PRO A 8 -14.55 9.86 6.91
N GLU A 9 -14.75 11.12 7.32
CA GLU A 9 -14.01 12.28 6.80
C GLU A 9 -12.53 12.24 7.20
N ARG A 10 -12.22 11.80 8.42
CA ARG A 10 -10.84 11.64 8.87
C ARG A 10 -10.15 10.51 8.12
N LEU A 11 -10.83 9.39 7.88
CA LEU A 11 -10.28 8.28 7.07
C LEU A 11 -10.06 8.70 5.62
N SER A 12 -10.97 9.49 5.04
CA SER A 12 -10.83 10.07 3.70
C SER A 12 -9.62 10.99 3.60
N GLU A 13 -9.37 11.80 4.63
CA GLU A 13 -8.19 12.66 4.69
C GLU A 13 -6.90 11.85 4.87
N VAL A 14 -6.91 10.79 5.68
CA VAL A 14 -5.78 9.85 5.80
C VAL A 14 -5.47 9.20 4.45
N LEU A 15 -6.49 8.75 3.71
CA LEU A 15 -6.33 8.22 2.35
C LEU A 15 -5.71 9.25 1.39
N ARG A 16 -6.19 10.50 1.44
CA ARG A 16 -5.67 11.58 0.61
C ARG A 16 -4.20 11.85 0.93
N LEU A 17 -3.85 11.91 2.21
CA LEU A 17 -2.48 12.09 2.68
C LEU A 17 -1.58 10.91 2.29
N CYS A 18 -2.07 9.67 2.42
CA CYS A 18 -1.35 8.48 2.00
C CYS A 18 -1.07 8.51 0.49
N THR A 19 -2.04 8.90 -0.32
CA THR A 19 -1.88 9.03 -1.78
C THR A 19 -0.76 10.01 -2.12
N VAL A 20 -0.79 11.22 -1.54
CA VAL A 20 0.24 12.26 -1.78
C VAL A 20 1.62 11.79 -1.31
N LEU A 21 1.69 11.14 -0.15
CA LEU A 21 2.96 10.66 0.39
C LEU A 21 3.51 9.47 -0.41
N SER A 22 2.63 8.62 -0.96
CA SER A 22 3.00 7.52 -1.85
C SER A 22 3.54 8.03 -3.18
N ASP A 23 2.93 9.06 -3.76
CA ASP A 23 3.40 9.72 -4.98
C ASP A 23 4.84 10.23 -4.81
N ARG A 24 5.10 10.96 -3.72
CA ARG A 24 6.44 11.46 -3.39
C ARG A 24 7.44 10.32 -3.14
N ALA A 25 7.01 9.26 -2.47
CA ALA A 25 7.86 8.09 -2.22
C ALA A 25 8.22 7.41 -3.56
N LEU A 26 7.27 7.28 -4.47
CA LEU A 26 7.49 6.70 -5.80
C LEU A 26 8.46 7.56 -6.62
N ASP A 27 8.33 8.89 -6.61
CA ASP A 27 9.29 9.79 -7.27
C ASP A 27 10.72 9.60 -6.73
N ALA A 28 10.86 9.45 -5.41
CA ALA A 28 12.15 9.17 -4.79
C ALA A 28 12.71 7.81 -5.23
N LEU A 29 11.86 6.79 -5.38
CA LEU A 29 12.27 5.46 -5.86
C LEU A 29 12.68 5.50 -7.34
N ILE A 30 11.90 6.16 -8.21
CA ILE A 30 12.15 6.30 -9.65
C ILE A 30 13.49 7.01 -9.91
N THR A 31 13.80 8.03 -9.12
CA THR A 31 15.06 8.79 -9.22
C THR A 31 16.27 8.06 -8.63
N GLY A 32 16.12 6.80 -8.21
CA GLY A 32 17.17 6.00 -7.60
C GLY A 32 17.49 6.40 -6.15
N GLY A 33 16.65 7.24 -5.55
CA GLY A 33 16.75 7.68 -4.16
C GLY A 33 16.23 6.65 -3.17
N ALA A 34 16.47 6.94 -1.89
CA ALA A 34 15.88 6.23 -0.77
C ALA A 34 14.69 7.03 -0.22
N VAL A 35 13.59 6.34 0.07
CA VAL A 35 12.49 6.94 0.83
C VAL A 35 12.99 7.13 2.27
N PRO A 36 12.86 8.32 2.87
CA PRO A 36 13.27 8.54 4.25
C PRO A 36 12.57 7.56 5.20
N ALA A 37 13.31 6.95 6.13
CA ALA A 37 12.79 5.93 7.02
C ALA A 37 11.56 6.39 7.83
N ASP A 38 11.55 7.64 8.31
CA ASP A 38 10.39 8.23 8.99
C ASP A 38 9.14 8.27 8.09
N GLN A 39 9.29 8.50 6.78
CA GLN A 39 8.18 8.52 5.83
C GLN A 39 7.68 7.09 5.54
N ALA A 40 8.59 6.13 5.40
CA ALA A 40 8.23 4.72 5.24
C ALA A 40 7.45 4.20 6.46
N VAL A 41 7.93 4.52 7.68
CA VAL A 41 7.24 4.16 8.93
C VAL A 41 5.89 4.86 9.06
N ALA A 42 5.79 6.14 8.67
CA ALA A 42 4.53 6.86 8.69
C ALA A 42 3.50 6.26 7.71
N LEU A 43 3.93 5.93 6.49
CA LEU A 43 3.11 5.24 5.51
C LEU A 43 2.63 3.88 6.04
N ALA A 44 3.52 3.07 6.60
CA ALA A 44 3.16 1.76 7.15
C ALA A 44 2.12 1.86 8.28
N LYS A 45 2.26 2.86 9.17
CA LYS A 45 1.28 3.11 10.24
C LYS A 45 -0.07 3.58 9.70
N ALA A 46 -0.06 4.47 8.71
CA ALA A 46 -1.29 4.96 8.10
C ALA A 46 -2.01 3.87 7.29
N ALA A 47 -1.25 3.06 6.57
CA ALA A 47 -1.76 1.90 5.84
C ALA A 47 -2.39 0.89 6.81
N ARG A 48 -1.72 0.61 7.94
CA ARG A 48 -2.28 -0.24 9.00
C ARG A 48 -3.57 0.31 9.58
N LEU A 49 -3.62 1.62 9.84
CA LEU A 49 -4.84 2.27 10.31
C LEU A 49 -5.98 2.08 9.30
N LEU A 50 -5.72 2.24 8.00
CA LEU A 50 -6.74 2.04 6.97
C LEU A 50 -7.23 0.58 6.93
N GLN A 51 -6.34 -0.41 7.09
CA GLN A 51 -6.75 -1.82 7.21
C GLN A 51 -7.61 -2.09 8.44
N ASP A 52 -7.27 -1.51 9.59
CA ASP A 52 -8.01 -1.72 10.84
C ASP A 52 -9.47 -1.17 10.73
N TYR A 53 -9.71 -0.23 9.81
CA TYR A 53 -11.04 0.31 9.47
C TYR A 53 -11.66 -0.28 8.19
N ASP A 54 -11.08 -1.37 7.66
CA ASP A 54 -11.54 -2.05 6.43
C ASP A 54 -11.61 -1.15 5.18
N VAL A 55 -10.73 -0.14 5.14
CA VAL A 55 -10.65 0.80 4.02
C VAL A 55 -9.71 0.24 2.95
N GLU A 56 -10.25 0.07 1.74
CA GLU A 56 -9.47 -0.38 0.59
C GLU A 56 -8.33 0.60 0.26
N TRP A 57 -7.14 0.04 0.03
CA TRP A 57 -5.97 0.84 -0.29
C TRP A 57 -5.95 1.25 -1.76
N PRO A 58 -5.60 2.52 -2.05
CA PRO A 58 -5.39 2.94 -3.42
C PRO A 58 -4.19 2.18 -4.03
N PRO A 59 -4.21 1.89 -5.34
CA PRO A 59 -3.18 1.08 -5.99
C PRO A 59 -1.77 1.64 -5.81
N LEU A 60 -1.64 2.97 -5.76
CA LEU A 60 -0.37 3.65 -5.54
C LEU A 60 0.22 3.36 -4.15
N LEU A 61 -0.62 3.36 -3.11
CA LEU A 61 -0.18 3.01 -1.76
C LEU A 61 0.27 1.56 -1.69
N THR A 62 -0.48 0.65 -2.32
CA THR A 62 -0.12 -0.77 -2.40
C THR A 62 1.22 -0.98 -3.10
N HIS A 63 1.45 -0.32 -4.24
CA HIS A 63 2.70 -0.42 -4.97
C HIS A 63 3.89 0.10 -4.14
N VAL A 64 3.76 1.26 -3.51
CA VAL A 64 4.83 1.82 -2.67
C VAL A 64 5.12 0.93 -1.45
N MET A 65 4.10 0.33 -0.82
CA MET A 65 4.32 -0.63 0.27
C MET A 65 5.07 -1.89 -0.20
N HIS A 66 4.81 -2.33 -1.42
CA HIS A 66 5.53 -3.46 -2.02
C HIS A 66 7.00 -3.11 -2.28
N GLU A 67 7.28 -1.97 -2.92
CA GLU A 67 8.64 -1.49 -3.19
C GLU A 67 9.46 -1.27 -1.91
N LEU A 68 8.82 -0.77 -0.85
CA LEU A 68 9.48 -0.60 0.44
C LEU A 68 9.80 -1.96 1.10
N ALA A 69 8.89 -2.93 1.02
CA ALA A 69 9.12 -4.28 1.55
C ALA A 69 10.25 -5.02 0.81
N ASP A 70 10.36 -4.81 -0.50
CA ASP A 70 11.42 -5.39 -1.34
C ASP A 70 12.80 -4.81 -0.99
N LYS A 71 12.89 -3.47 -0.82
CA LYS A 71 14.16 -2.78 -0.49
C LYS A 71 14.70 -3.07 0.90
N ASP A 72 13.84 -3.38 1.87
CA ASP A 72 14.26 -3.78 3.23
C ASP A 72 14.79 -5.24 3.30
N GLY A 73 14.86 -5.96 2.17
CA GLY A 73 15.42 -7.32 2.11
C GLY A 73 14.59 -8.34 2.89
N ARG A 74 13.34 -8.01 3.23
CA ARG A 74 12.37 -8.98 3.75
C ARG A 74 11.77 -9.72 2.55
N SER A 75 12.58 -10.56 1.92
CA SER A 75 12.16 -11.42 0.80
C SER A 75 10.86 -12.14 1.13
N VAL A 76 9.77 -11.74 0.46
CA VAL A 76 8.77 -12.73 0.06
C VAL A 76 9.51 -13.67 -0.90
N PRO A 77 9.43 -15.00 -0.75
CA PRO A 77 10.09 -15.90 -1.67
C PRO A 77 9.50 -15.69 -3.07
N GLU A 78 10.28 -15.08 -3.95
CA GLU A 78 10.03 -14.99 -5.39
C GLU A 78 10.09 -16.40 -5.98
N PRO A 79 9.06 -16.87 -6.70
CA PRO A 79 9.20 -18.07 -7.50
C PRO A 79 9.97 -17.69 -8.76
N ALA A 80 11.16 -18.27 -8.92
CA ALA A 80 12.02 -18.11 -10.08
C ALA A 80 11.24 -18.10 -11.41
N GLY A 81 11.36 -17.00 -12.15
CA GLY A 81 10.71 -16.80 -13.44
C GLY A 81 11.17 -15.50 -14.10
N GLU A 82 12.37 -15.55 -14.67
CA GLU A 82 12.91 -14.66 -15.70
C GLU A 82 11.87 -13.92 -16.56
N ALA A 83 11.86 -12.59 -16.52
CA ALA A 83 11.80 -11.68 -17.68
C ALA A 83 11.54 -10.24 -17.21
N SER A 84 12.53 -9.38 -17.35
CA SER A 84 12.33 -7.94 -17.30
C SER A 84 11.71 -7.49 -18.63
N GLU A 85 10.38 -7.62 -18.78
CA GLU A 85 9.64 -7.01 -19.88
C GLU A 85 8.17 -6.78 -19.47
N GLY A 86 7.80 -5.51 -19.22
CA GLY A 86 6.43 -5.06 -19.03
C GLY A 86 5.80 -5.47 -17.69
N VAL A 87 5.40 -4.48 -16.88
CA VAL A 87 4.61 -4.69 -15.66
C VAL A 87 3.43 -5.63 -15.96
N ASP A 88 3.48 -6.87 -15.46
CA ASP A 88 2.44 -7.89 -15.65
C ASP A 88 1.22 -7.57 -14.77
N LEU A 89 0.30 -6.79 -15.34
CA LEU A 89 -0.94 -6.33 -14.69
C LEU A 89 -1.98 -7.46 -14.47
N HIS A 90 -1.74 -8.68 -14.99
CA HIS A 90 -2.68 -9.79 -14.83
C HIS A 90 -2.68 -10.40 -13.42
N GLY A 91 -1.56 -10.33 -12.69
CA GLY A 91 -1.48 -10.74 -11.28
C GLY A 91 -2.18 -9.75 -10.34
N LEU A 92 -2.04 -8.44 -10.59
CA LEU A 92 -2.75 -7.37 -9.89
C LEU A 92 -4.27 -7.52 -10.02
N THR A 93 -4.76 -8.01 -11.17
CA THR A 93 -6.17 -8.32 -11.41
C THR A 93 -6.75 -9.38 -10.44
N ARG A 94 -5.93 -10.30 -9.90
CA ARG A 94 -6.34 -11.28 -8.86
C ARG A 94 -6.29 -10.68 -7.45
N PHE A 95 -5.43 -9.70 -7.23
CA PHE A 95 -5.31 -8.98 -5.97
C PHE A 95 -6.53 -8.06 -5.74
N PHE A 96 -7.07 -7.44 -6.79
CA PHE A 96 -8.37 -6.73 -6.78
C PHE A 96 -9.60 -7.64 -6.63
N ALA A 97 -9.47 -8.96 -6.85
CA ALA A 97 -10.61 -9.87 -6.78
C ALA A 97 -10.97 -10.33 -5.35
N SER A 98 -10.07 -10.17 -4.37
CA SER A 98 -10.39 -10.48 -2.96
C SER A 98 -11.16 -9.38 -2.24
N PHE A 99 -11.13 -8.14 -2.75
CA PHE A 99 -12.07 -7.06 -2.36
C PHE A 99 -13.50 -7.30 -2.90
N ARG A 100 -13.68 -8.22 -3.85
CA ARG A 100 -14.98 -8.66 -4.37
C ARG A 100 -15.69 -9.67 -3.44
N LYS A 101 -15.10 -10.02 -2.29
CA LYS A 101 -15.66 -11.00 -1.36
C LYS A 101 -16.22 -10.35 -0.09
N ASP A 102 -16.91 -9.22 -0.23
CA ASP A 102 -17.87 -8.73 0.76
C ASP A 102 -19.31 -8.81 0.21
N LYS A 103 -19.78 -10.04 0.02
CA LYS A 103 -21.21 -10.36 0.17
C LYS A 103 -21.35 -11.79 0.68
N GLU A 104 -22.13 -11.90 1.74
CA GLU A 104 -22.63 -13.11 2.42
C GLU A 104 -21.66 -13.82 3.37
N GLN A 105 -21.77 -13.49 4.67
CA GLN A 105 -22.35 -14.43 5.66
C GLN A 105 -22.51 -13.77 7.05
N GLN A 106 -23.71 -13.27 7.35
CA GLN A 106 -24.50 -13.70 8.51
C GLN A 106 -25.99 -13.40 8.28
#